data_AF-A0AAV0GSH9-F1
#
_entry.id   AF-A0AAV0GSH9-F1
#
_cell.length_a   1.000
_cell.length_b   1.000
_cell.length_c   1.000
_cell.angle_alpha   90.00
_cell.angle_beta   90.00
_cell.angle_gamma   90.00
#
_symmetry.space_group_name_H-M   'P 1'
#
loop_
_entity.id
_entity.type
_entity.pdbx_description
1 polymer ?
#
loop_
_entity_poly.entity_id
_entity_poly.type
_entity_poly.pdbx_seq_one_letter_code
_entity_poly.pdbx_strand_id
1 'polypeptide(L)'
;MDSRDAFVPLQVQRSPEVMCFCSMRRTHKDHSKWNYCFCSTPATMAITMCTFIISTIQGWDGFDPMDPQANITIKWDLLLSTGSSDTVKVTILNFQKYRHIEAPGWKLGWDWKGKEAISAIFGAEATQQGDCSRFKGQELPHCCDKHPVIIDLLPGAPYNTQFQNCCKGGVLSSMTQDTSKYGASFQISTIGSTASNYSDFVMVENFTLGLPGYTCGQPFEVRPTKIPVDGGRRWTQVLRTWNAVCGYSSFLSSPSPKCCVSMSAFYDSRIVDCPQCSCACQGQPGSKCVQMKETPPLLQQKHDPNEEPPPLVRCTDHMCPIQIHWHVKESYRQYWRVKMTIRNWNIIKNYSQWNMVVLHPNLKNITTVFSFSYASLNDFRTTNDSGMFWGIKYYNDMLLQSGNGGNVQSEMLLAKEPGFSFGGGWAFPRRIMFNGDECVMPQPDDYPRLPNASPLPFVYPFPLSLVFSTFLFLLFFC
;
A
#
# COMPACT_ATOMS: atom_id res chain seq x y z
N MET A 1 -39.84 -7.34 35.90
CA MET A 1 -41.01 -6.46 35.66
C MET A 1 -40.51 -5.34 34.77
N ASP A 2 -41.09 -5.33 33.59
CA ASP A 2 -40.72 -4.62 32.35
C ASP A 2 -40.94 -3.11 32.50
N SER A 3 -39.91 -2.27 32.27
CA SER A 3 -40.03 -0.81 32.16
C SER A 3 -39.78 -0.43 30.71
N ARG A 4 -40.83 -0.48 29.90
CA ARG A 4 -40.81 0.01 28.52
C ARG A 4 -40.97 1.52 28.52
N ASP A 5 -39.87 2.24 28.32
CA ASP A 5 -39.92 3.63 27.88
C ASP A 5 -40.48 3.68 26.45
N ALA A 6 -41.73 4.11 26.31
CA ALA A 6 -42.36 4.33 25.01
C ALA A 6 -41.83 5.63 24.40
N PHE A 7 -41.00 5.52 23.35
CA PHE A 7 -40.68 6.64 22.46
C PHE A 7 -41.91 7.00 21.64
N VAL A 8 -42.40 8.24 21.81
CA VAL A 8 -43.49 8.82 20.99
C VAL A 8 -42.85 9.59 19.82
N PRO A 9 -43.42 9.53 18.59
CA PRO A 9 -42.82 10.19 17.42
C PRO A 9 -42.84 11.72 17.52
N LEU A 10 -41.74 12.35 17.06
CA LEU A 10 -41.59 13.79 16.88
C LEU A 10 -42.72 14.33 15.97
N GLN A 11 -43.47 15.31 16.45
CA GLN A 11 -44.43 16.05 15.64
C GLN A 11 -43.74 17.22 14.96
N VAL A 12 -43.75 17.24 13.62
CA VAL A 12 -43.22 18.34 12.80
C VAL A 12 -44.37 19.31 12.55
N GLN A 13 -44.28 20.52 13.11
CA GLN A 13 -45.24 21.57 12.82
C GLN A 13 -44.68 22.44 11.68
N ARG A 14 -45.25 22.31 10.47
CA ARG A 14 -44.86 23.09 9.30
C ARG A 14 -45.45 24.49 9.37
N SER A 15 -44.58 25.49 9.48
CA SER A 15 -44.85 26.85 9.00
C SER A 15 -43.94 27.11 7.78
N PRO A 16 -44.27 28.04 6.86
CA PRO A 16 -43.58 28.14 5.57
C PRO A 16 -42.11 28.56 5.64
N GLU A 17 -41.61 29.03 6.81
CA GLU A 17 -40.31 29.70 6.89
C GLU A 17 -39.35 29.10 7.94
N VAL A 18 -39.82 28.23 8.85
CA VAL A 18 -39.01 27.71 9.97
C VAL A 18 -39.38 26.26 10.29
N MET A 19 -38.38 25.38 10.39
CA MET A 19 -38.56 23.99 10.88
C MET A 19 -38.16 23.92 12.35
N CYS A 20 -39.07 23.41 13.19
CA CYS A 20 -38.87 23.30 14.63
C CYS A 20 -39.01 21.86 15.10
N PHE A 21 -38.03 21.38 15.87
CA PHE A 21 -38.08 20.08 16.55
C PHE A 21 -38.25 20.30 18.05
N CYS A 22 -39.34 19.78 18.61
CA CYS A 22 -39.68 19.90 20.03
C CYS A 22 -39.78 18.53 20.69
N SER A 23 -39.24 18.41 21.91
CA SER A 23 -39.37 17.20 22.73
C SER A 23 -40.48 17.37 23.78
N MET A 24 -41.36 16.37 23.92
CA MET A 24 -42.41 16.31 24.94
C MET A 24 -42.13 15.21 25.96
N ARG A 25 -42.34 15.52 27.25
CA ARG A 25 -42.33 14.54 28.34
C ARG A 25 -43.64 14.66 29.13
N ARG A 26 -44.42 13.58 29.23
CA ARG A 26 -45.63 13.54 30.08
C ARG A 26 -45.23 13.27 31.53
N THR A 27 -45.75 14.06 32.47
CA THR A 27 -45.71 13.76 33.91
C THR A 27 -47.13 13.52 34.42
N HIS A 28 -47.25 12.71 35.48
CA HIS A 28 -48.46 11.99 35.90
C HIS A 28 -49.59 12.85 36.54
N LYS A 29 -49.60 14.17 36.33
CA LYS A 29 -50.68 15.08 36.73
C LYS A 29 -50.89 16.15 35.66
N ASP A 30 -51.82 15.85 34.77
CA ASP A 30 -52.66 16.68 33.89
C ASP A 30 -52.30 18.13 33.50
N HIS A 31 -51.02 18.48 33.31
CA HIS A 31 -50.63 19.65 32.51
C HIS A 31 -49.37 19.35 31.68
N SER A 32 -49.51 19.31 30.35
CA SER A 32 -48.39 19.23 29.40
C SER A 32 -47.58 20.53 29.38
N LYS A 33 -46.31 20.47 29.75
CA LYS A 33 -45.33 21.57 29.55
C LYS A 33 -44.27 21.15 28.52
N TRP A 34 -44.03 22.03 27.56
CA TRP A 34 -42.95 21.93 26.57
C TRP A 34 -41.62 22.29 27.23
N ASN A 35 -40.59 21.45 27.08
CA ASN A 35 -39.30 21.71 27.73
C ASN A 35 -38.29 22.39 26.78
N TYR A 36 -38.14 21.94 25.53
CA TYR A 36 -37.19 22.57 24.58
C TYR A 36 -37.64 22.39 23.13
N CYS A 37 -37.57 23.48 22.35
CA CYS A 37 -37.82 23.51 20.91
C CYS A 37 -36.61 24.14 20.21
N PHE A 38 -36.01 23.41 19.27
CA PHE A 38 -34.95 23.93 18.40
C PHE A 38 -35.54 24.26 17.04
N CYS A 39 -35.45 25.53 16.63
CA CYS A 39 -35.96 26.02 15.36
C CYS A 39 -34.81 26.52 14.48
N SER A 40 -34.73 26.05 13.24
CA SER A 40 -33.75 26.50 12.25
C SER A 40 -34.43 26.78 10.90
N THR A 41 -33.88 27.73 10.15
CA THR A 41 -34.33 28.00 8.78
C THR A 41 -33.65 27.03 7.81
N PRO A 42 -34.27 26.69 6.66
CA PRO A 42 -33.68 25.80 5.67
C PRO A 42 -32.28 26.25 5.20
N ALA A 43 -32.07 27.56 5.09
CA ALA A 43 -30.78 28.16 4.73
C ALA A 43 -29.69 27.89 5.79
N THR A 44 -30.00 28.02 7.08
CA THR A 44 -29.05 27.72 8.17
C THR A 44 -28.71 26.23 8.27
N MET A 45 -29.65 25.34 7.93
CA MET A 45 -29.38 23.89 7.86
C MET A 45 -28.51 23.54 6.65
N ALA A 46 -28.75 24.17 5.49
CA ALA A 46 -27.92 23.95 4.30
C ALA A 46 -26.48 24.45 4.52
N ILE A 47 -26.30 25.61 5.15
CA ILE A 47 -24.98 26.16 5.47
C ILE A 47 -24.25 25.27 6.48
N THR A 48 -24.92 24.81 7.54
CA THR A 48 -24.28 23.90 8.51
C THR A 48 -23.94 22.55 7.89
N MET A 49 -24.79 22.00 7.03
CA MET A 49 -24.48 20.76 6.29
C MET A 49 -23.32 20.98 5.30
N CYS A 50 -23.29 22.10 4.56
CA CYS A 50 -22.17 22.45 3.71
C CYS A 50 -20.87 22.66 4.49
N THR A 51 -20.89 23.34 5.65
CA THR A 51 -19.69 23.49 6.48
C THR A 51 -19.24 22.17 7.09
N PHE A 52 -20.16 21.26 7.42
CA PHE A 52 -19.83 19.92 7.88
C PHE A 52 -19.19 19.10 6.76
N ILE A 53 -19.77 19.14 5.56
CA ILE A 53 -19.22 18.49 4.36
C ILE A 53 -17.85 19.08 4.00
N ILE A 54 -17.68 20.41 4.02
CA ILE A 54 -16.40 21.09 3.74
C ILE A 54 -15.36 20.78 4.83
N SER A 55 -15.76 20.66 6.10
CA SER A 55 -14.87 20.23 7.20
C SER A 55 -14.47 18.76 7.12
N THR A 56 -15.30 17.91 6.49
CA THR A 56 -14.94 16.51 6.21
C THR A 56 -14.08 16.32 4.96
N ILE A 57 -13.91 17.36 4.14
CA ILE A 57 -13.06 17.33 2.93
C ILE A 57 -11.61 17.78 3.23
N GLN A 58 -11.34 18.36 4.41
CA GLN A 58 -9.97 18.68 4.84
C GLN A 58 -9.33 17.47 5.53
N GLY A 59 -8.75 16.57 4.73
CA GLY A 59 -7.90 15.49 5.21
C GLY A 59 -8.17 14.14 4.54
N TRP A 60 -8.06 14.06 3.22
CA TRP A 60 -7.78 12.79 2.56
C TRP A 60 -6.29 12.68 2.29
N ASP A 61 -5.50 12.64 3.36
CA ASP A 61 -4.23 11.93 3.28
C ASP A 61 -4.57 10.46 3.03
N GLY A 62 -3.82 9.79 2.16
CA GLY A 62 -3.99 8.38 1.82
C GLY A 62 -3.84 7.48 3.04
N PHE A 63 -4.90 7.38 3.83
CA PHE A 63 -4.92 6.65 5.07
C PHE A 63 -4.88 5.16 4.77
N ASP A 64 -3.76 4.53 5.12
CA ASP A 64 -3.61 3.09 5.09
C ASP A 64 -4.03 2.50 6.45
N PRO A 65 -5.16 1.78 6.55
CA PRO A 65 -5.64 1.27 7.82
C PRO A 65 -4.72 0.23 8.49
N MET A 66 -3.77 -0.35 7.74
CA MET A 66 -2.77 -1.30 8.24
C MET A 66 -1.43 -0.64 8.57
N ASP A 67 -1.17 0.55 8.05
CA ASP A 67 -0.01 1.36 8.42
C ASP A 67 -0.36 2.86 8.52
N PRO A 68 -1.08 3.28 9.58
CA PRO A 68 -1.60 4.65 9.69
C PRO A 68 -0.52 5.74 9.79
N GLN A 69 0.70 5.36 10.15
CA GLN A 69 1.84 6.28 10.32
C GLN A 69 2.83 6.18 9.14
N ALA A 70 2.48 5.42 8.09
CA ALA A 70 3.26 5.26 6.88
C ALA A 70 3.60 6.62 6.25
N ASN A 71 4.89 6.97 6.23
CA ASN A 71 5.35 8.09 5.44
C ASN A 71 6.81 7.91 5.02
N ILE A 72 7.20 8.70 4.02
CA ILE A 72 8.61 8.92 3.69
C ILE A 72 8.94 10.35 4.10
N THR A 73 9.93 10.53 4.97
CA THR A 73 10.37 11.85 5.41
C THR A 73 11.66 12.24 4.69
N ILE A 74 11.65 13.39 4.04
CA ILE A 74 12.84 14.05 3.52
C ILE A 74 13.29 15.05 4.58
N LYS A 75 14.48 14.83 5.14
CA LYS A 75 15.09 15.71 6.11
C LYS A 75 16.20 16.52 5.47
N TRP A 76 16.14 17.83 5.64
CA TRP A 76 17.08 18.80 5.10
C TRP A 76 17.85 19.46 6.26
N ASP A 77 19.09 19.07 6.47
CA ASP A 77 19.97 19.59 7.52
C ASP A 77 20.93 20.63 6.94
N LEU A 78 20.82 21.91 7.34
CA LEU A 78 21.79 22.94 6.98
C LEU A 78 23.00 22.86 7.92
N LEU A 79 24.12 22.37 7.39
CA LEU A 79 25.33 22.11 8.17
C LEU A 79 26.16 23.39 8.35
N LEU A 80 26.34 24.14 7.27
CA LEU A 80 27.14 25.36 7.24
C LEU A 80 26.52 26.35 6.25
N SER A 81 26.55 27.63 6.60
CA SER A 81 26.18 28.73 5.73
C SER A 81 27.22 29.83 5.86
N THR A 82 27.83 30.23 4.74
CA THR A 82 28.91 31.24 4.70
C THR A 82 28.50 32.52 3.98
N GLY A 83 27.20 32.65 3.64
CA GLY A 83 26.66 33.75 2.83
C GLY A 83 27.01 33.68 1.34
N SER A 84 28.04 32.93 0.94
CA SER A 84 28.36 32.68 -0.48
C SER A 84 28.10 31.23 -0.89
N SER A 85 28.24 30.30 0.05
CA SER A 85 27.94 28.90 -0.13
C SER A 85 27.28 28.30 1.10
N ASP A 86 26.37 27.35 0.84
CA ASP A 86 25.68 26.58 1.87
C ASP A 86 25.98 25.09 1.67
N THR A 87 26.20 24.39 2.78
CA THR A 87 26.40 22.94 2.79
C THR A 87 25.24 22.29 3.52
N VAL A 88 24.58 21.37 2.83
CA VAL A 88 23.37 20.71 3.30
C VAL A 88 23.56 19.20 3.25
N LYS A 89 23.07 18.52 4.28
CA LYS A 89 22.84 17.07 4.27
C LYS A 89 21.37 16.79 4.04
N VAL A 90 21.06 16.04 2.99
CA VAL A 90 19.71 15.58 2.68
C VAL A 90 19.62 14.11 3.09
N THR A 91 18.58 13.75 3.83
CA THR A 91 18.32 12.38 4.26
C THR A 91 16.89 11.99 3.92
N ILE A 92 16.71 10.87 3.23
CA ILE A 92 15.40 10.30 2.91
C ILE A 92 15.20 9.12 3.85
N LEU A 93 14.07 9.08 4.56
CA LEU A 93 13.75 8.05 5.55
C LEU A 93 12.40 7.42 5.22
N ASN A 94 12.38 6.12 4.94
CA ASN A 94 11.15 5.37 4.74
C ASN A 94 10.64 4.79 6.07
N PHE A 95 9.58 5.37 6.62
CA PHE A 95 8.96 4.89 7.85
C PHE A 95 7.78 3.93 7.61
N GLN A 96 7.56 3.50 6.37
CA GLN A 96 6.51 2.56 6.04
C GLN A 96 6.90 1.15 6.51
N LYS A 97 5.97 0.44 7.14
CA LYS A 97 6.21 -0.89 7.71
C LYS A 97 6.48 -1.95 6.65
N TYR A 98 5.70 -1.93 5.57
CA TYR A 98 5.73 -2.97 4.56
C TYR A 98 5.93 -2.46 3.13
N ARG A 99 5.82 -1.16 2.86
CA ARG A 99 6.18 -0.60 1.54
C ARG A 99 7.67 -0.31 1.50
N HIS A 100 8.33 -0.84 0.48
CA HIS A 100 9.73 -0.56 0.20
C HIS A 100 9.83 0.12 -1.17
N ILE A 101 10.93 0.82 -1.41
CA ILE A 101 11.24 1.45 -2.69
C ILE A 101 12.15 0.48 -3.44
N GLU A 102 11.64 -0.12 -4.52
CA GLU A 102 12.39 -1.01 -5.41
C GLU A 102 13.21 -0.22 -6.44
N ALA A 103 14.15 -0.89 -7.11
CA ALA A 103 14.83 -0.33 -8.28
C ALA A 103 13.80 0.06 -9.37
N PRO A 104 13.94 1.21 -10.05
CA PRO A 104 15.14 2.06 -10.18
C PRO A 104 15.41 3.02 -9.01
N GLY A 105 14.64 2.93 -7.93
CA GLY A 105 14.84 3.74 -6.73
C GLY A 105 14.08 5.06 -6.76
N TRP A 106 14.27 5.87 -5.71
CA TRP A 106 13.72 7.21 -5.64
C TRP A 106 14.43 8.17 -6.60
N LYS A 107 13.69 9.17 -7.11
CA LYS A 107 14.23 10.31 -7.88
C LYS A 107 13.79 11.60 -7.19
N LEU A 108 14.64 12.12 -6.32
CA LEU A 108 14.30 13.25 -5.47
C LEU A 108 14.43 14.55 -6.26
N GLY A 109 13.32 15.26 -6.41
CA GLY A 109 13.27 16.60 -7.01
C GLY A 109 12.80 17.65 -6.01
N TRP A 110 13.16 18.90 -6.27
CA TRP A 110 12.69 20.09 -5.54
C TRP A 110 12.88 21.34 -6.40
N ASP A 111 12.37 22.47 -5.91
CA ASP A 111 12.44 23.76 -6.59
C ASP A 111 13.30 24.75 -5.79
N TRP A 112 14.28 25.35 -6.45
CA TRP A 112 14.99 26.51 -5.90
C TRP A 112 14.11 27.75 -5.93
N LYS A 113 13.99 28.45 -4.79
CA LYS A 113 13.32 29.75 -4.71
C LYS A 113 14.16 30.87 -5.32
N GLY A 114 15.47 30.79 -5.12
CA GLY A 114 16.42 31.77 -5.58
C GLY A 114 17.06 31.38 -6.90
N LYS A 115 18.35 31.65 -6.96
CA LYS A 115 19.21 31.48 -8.14
C LYS A 115 20.40 30.60 -7.79
N GLU A 116 20.18 29.68 -6.86
CA GLU A 116 21.16 28.73 -6.37
C GLU A 116 21.47 27.65 -7.43
N ALA A 117 22.68 27.12 -7.35
CA ALA A 117 23.07 25.93 -8.09
C ALA A 117 23.84 24.98 -7.17
N ILE A 118 23.80 23.69 -7.50
CA ILE A 118 24.57 22.66 -6.83
C ILE A 118 25.98 22.71 -7.40
N SER A 119 26.95 23.13 -6.58
CA SER A 119 28.36 23.15 -6.98
C SER A 119 28.99 21.77 -6.92
N ALA A 120 28.69 21.00 -5.86
CA ALA A 120 29.18 19.65 -5.67
C ALA A 120 28.16 18.79 -4.92
N ILE A 121 28.18 17.49 -5.17
CA ILE A 121 27.31 16.49 -4.54
C ILE A 121 28.10 15.24 -4.18
N PHE A 122 27.82 14.66 -3.01
CA PHE A 122 28.44 13.43 -2.52
C PHE A 122 27.37 12.44 -2.04
N GLY A 123 27.46 11.19 -2.49
CA GLY A 123 26.53 10.11 -2.19
C GLY A 123 25.31 10.04 -3.10
N ALA A 124 25.16 10.98 -4.03
CA ALA A 124 24.08 11.02 -5.02
C ALA A 124 24.58 11.81 -6.24
N GLU A 125 23.79 11.83 -7.32
CA GLU A 125 24.11 12.61 -8.51
C GLU A 125 22.86 13.25 -9.12
N ALA A 126 23.01 14.43 -9.71
CA ALA A 126 21.98 15.05 -10.53
C ALA A 126 21.90 14.36 -11.89
N THR A 127 20.68 14.10 -12.35
CA THR A 127 20.42 13.47 -13.66
C THR A 127 20.81 14.36 -14.84
N GLN A 128 20.76 15.68 -14.68
CA GLN A 128 21.10 16.67 -15.69
C GLN A 128 21.88 17.83 -15.05
N GLN A 129 22.79 18.43 -15.83
CA GLN A 129 23.52 19.62 -15.41
C GLN A 129 22.73 20.92 -15.61
N GLY A 130 21.88 20.99 -16.64
CA GLY A 130 21.10 22.19 -16.95
C GLY A 130 21.88 23.32 -17.60
N ASP A 131 21.24 24.49 -17.72
CA ASP A 131 21.87 25.71 -18.27
C ASP A 131 22.68 26.46 -17.20
N CYS A 132 23.99 26.21 -17.19
CA CYS A 132 24.93 26.88 -16.30
C CYS A 132 25.50 28.21 -16.83
N SER A 133 24.98 28.78 -17.93
CA SER A 133 25.54 29.99 -18.59
C SER A 133 25.67 31.21 -17.67
N ARG A 134 24.92 31.22 -16.57
CA ARG A 134 24.91 32.28 -15.55
C ARG A 134 26.10 32.24 -14.60
N PHE A 135 26.76 31.09 -14.46
CA PHE A 135 27.94 30.90 -13.62
C PHE A 135 29.19 31.05 -14.48
N LYS A 136 30.03 32.02 -14.15
CA LYS A 136 31.28 32.31 -14.87
C LYS A 136 32.45 31.80 -14.02
N GLY A 137 33.23 30.87 -14.55
CA GLY A 137 34.37 30.26 -13.86
C GLY A 137 35.08 29.22 -14.73
N GLN A 138 36.20 28.70 -14.25
CA GLN A 138 36.92 27.59 -14.91
C GLN A 138 36.21 26.25 -14.73
N GLU A 139 35.52 26.05 -13.60
CA GLU A 139 34.70 24.87 -13.33
C GLU A 139 33.23 25.28 -13.25
N LEU A 140 32.38 24.56 -14.00
CA LEU A 140 30.94 24.73 -13.97
C LEU A 140 30.34 23.97 -12.78
N PRO A 141 29.23 24.45 -12.20
CA PRO A 141 28.53 23.73 -11.15
C PRO A 141 28.05 22.36 -11.63
N HIS A 142 27.91 21.42 -10.68
CA HIS A 142 27.37 20.08 -10.94
C HIS A 142 25.95 20.13 -11.54
N CYS A 143 25.08 21.02 -11.05
CA CYS A 143 23.73 21.19 -11.57
C CYS A 143 23.24 22.63 -11.36
N CYS A 144 22.76 23.24 -12.44
CA CYS A 144 22.22 24.61 -12.50
C CYS A 144 20.71 24.65 -12.80
N ASP A 145 20.06 23.48 -12.88
CA ASP A 145 18.62 23.43 -13.08
C ASP A 145 17.89 24.04 -11.88
N LYS A 146 16.83 24.80 -12.18
CA LYS A 146 15.94 25.34 -11.15
C LYS A 146 15.15 24.23 -10.43
N HIS A 147 14.95 23.12 -11.14
CA HIS A 147 14.19 21.95 -10.72
C HIS A 147 15.09 20.69 -10.80
N PRO A 148 16.14 20.58 -9.97
CA PRO A 148 17.07 19.46 -10.05
C PRO A 148 16.35 18.15 -9.72
N VAL A 149 16.71 17.08 -10.43
CA VAL A 149 16.30 15.71 -10.11
C VAL A 149 17.55 14.91 -9.74
N ILE A 150 17.59 14.45 -8.49
CA ILE A 150 18.72 13.74 -7.88
C ILE A 150 18.38 12.26 -7.75
N ILE A 151 19.35 11.42 -8.11
CA ILE A 151 19.31 9.97 -7.95
C ILE A 151 20.46 9.51 -7.05
N ASP A 152 20.25 8.39 -6.36
CA ASP A 152 21.30 7.77 -5.56
C ASP A 152 22.35 7.12 -6.47
N LEU A 153 23.58 7.01 -5.97
CA LEU A 153 24.62 6.30 -6.70
C LEU A 153 24.35 4.78 -6.69
N LEU A 154 24.86 4.08 -7.70
CA LEU A 154 24.79 2.61 -7.74
C LEU A 154 25.75 1.97 -6.72
N PRO A 155 25.47 0.73 -6.26
CA PRO A 155 26.41 -0.04 -5.45
C PRO A 155 27.76 -0.18 -6.15
N GLY A 156 28.85 0.09 -5.43
CA GLY A 156 30.22 0.04 -5.98
C GLY A 156 30.77 1.38 -6.45
N ALA A 157 30.07 2.49 -6.20
CA ALA A 157 30.56 3.84 -6.48
C ALA A 157 31.95 4.11 -5.86
N PRO A 158 32.81 4.95 -6.48
CA PRO A 158 34.12 5.30 -5.95
C PRO A 158 34.06 5.93 -4.55
N TYR A 159 34.98 5.53 -3.65
CA TYR A 159 34.97 5.95 -2.23
C TYR A 159 34.95 7.47 -2.03
N ASN A 160 35.63 8.23 -2.90
CA ASN A 160 35.69 9.70 -2.86
C ASN A 160 34.35 10.38 -3.22
N THR A 161 33.40 9.64 -3.81
CA THR A 161 32.06 10.14 -4.15
C THR A 161 30.98 9.62 -3.20
N GLN A 162 31.32 8.70 -2.30
CA GLN A 162 30.37 8.12 -1.36
C GLN A 162 30.06 9.05 -0.18
N PHE A 163 28.89 8.83 0.42
CA PHE A 163 28.47 9.46 1.67
C PHE A 163 27.83 8.44 2.62
N GLN A 164 27.50 8.84 3.84
CA GLN A 164 26.89 7.95 4.82
C GLN A 164 25.57 7.36 4.31
N ASN A 165 25.42 6.03 4.38
CA ASN A 165 24.18 5.32 4.02
C ASN A 165 23.67 5.60 2.58
N CYS A 166 24.57 6.00 1.68
CA CYS A 166 24.28 6.18 0.26
C CYS A 166 24.41 4.87 -0.53
N CYS A 167 24.27 5.04 -1.85
CA CYS A 167 24.87 4.20 -2.86
C CYS A 167 24.22 2.82 -2.99
N LYS A 168 22.89 2.82 -2.87
CA LYS A 168 22.04 1.64 -2.96
C LYS A 168 21.17 1.66 -4.23
N GLY A 169 21.47 2.54 -5.18
CA GLY A 169 20.64 2.74 -6.38
C GLY A 169 19.22 3.18 -6.04
N GLY A 170 19.05 3.92 -4.94
CA GLY A 170 17.78 4.51 -4.54
C GLY A 170 16.80 3.52 -3.89
N VAL A 171 17.23 2.28 -3.65
CA VAL A 171 16.43 1.27 -2.96
C VAL A 171 16.39 1.57 -1.46
N LEU A 172 15.17 1.64 -0.91
CA LEU A 172 14.94 1.80 0.53
C LEU A 172 14.05 0.67 1.04
N SER A 173 14.50 -0.02 2.08
CA SER A 173 13.72 -1.08 2.71
C SER A 173 12.52 -0.51 3.48
N SER A 174 11.53 -1.36 3.69
CA SER A 174 10.48 -1.13 4.69
C SER A 174 11.01 -1.36 6.11
N MET A 175 10.36 -0.75 7.11
CA MET A 175 10.76 -0.85 8.51
C MET A 175 10.67 -2.27 9.07
N THR A 176 9.79 -3.12 8.54
CA THR A 176 9.65 -4.51 9.02
C THR A 176 10.67 -5.45 8.38
N GLN A 177 11.08 -5.23 7.13
CA GLN A 177 12.03 -6.12 6.44
C GLN A 177 13.49 -5.91 6.86
N ASP A 178 13.95 -4.65 6.92
CA ASP A 178 15.35 -4.32 7.22
C ASP A 178 15.46 -2.88 7.74
N THR A 179 15.52 -2.74 9.07
CA THR A 179 15.66 -1.46 9.76
C THR A 179 17.03 -0.81 9.57
N SER A 180 18.00 -1.48 8.94
CA SER A 180 19.31 -0.88 8.62
C SER A 180 19.31 -0.14 7.27
N LYS A 181 18.33 -0.42 6.40
CA LYS A 181 18.29 0.09 5.01
C LYS A 181 17.10 0.99 4.70
N TYR A 182 16.36 1.43 5.71
CA TYR A 182 15.18 2.28 5.54
C TYR A 182 15.49 3.72 5.12
N GLY A 183 16.74 4.18 5.25
CA GLY A 183 17.12 5.54 4.91
C GLY A 183 18.26 5.63 3.89
N ALA A 184 18.39 6.77 3.21
CA ALA A 184 19.56 7.14 2.40
C ALA A 184 19.96 8.57 2.72
N SER A 185 21.23 8.92 2.57
CA SER A 185 21.65 10.33 2.70
C SER A 185 22.77 10.71 1.75
N PHE A 186 22.77 11.98 1.38
CA PHE A 186 23.77 12.60 0.54
C PHE A 186 24.02 14.03 1.00
N GLN A 187 25.16 14.59 0.60
CA GLN A 187 25.54 15.96 0.91
C GLN A 187 25.59 16.78 -0.37
N ILE A 188 25.05 18.00 -0.33
CA ILE A 188 25.18 18.98 -1.39
C ILE A 188 25.90 20.22 -0.88
N SER A 189 26.74 20.78 -1.73
CA SER A 189 27.29 22.11 -1.59
C SER A 189 26.64 22.99 -2.66
N THR A 190 26.16 24.15 -2.25
CA THR A 190 25.43 25.07 -3.10
C THR A 190 26.16 26.39 -3.18
N ILE A 191 25.99 27.09 -4.30
CA ILE A 191 26.52 28.42 -4.51
C ILE A 191 25.42 29.35 -5.02
N GLY A 192 25.42 30.56 -4.50
CA GLY A 192 24.57 31.64 -5.00
C GLY A 192 25.18 32.27 -6.26
N SER A 193 24.33 32.80 -7.15
CA SER A 193 24.80 33.73 -8.18
C SER A 193 25.35 35.00 -7.50
N THR A 194 26.49 35.52 -7.96
CA THR A 194 27.29 36.61 -7.36
C THR A 194 26.58 37.96 -7.16
N ALA A 195 25.27 38.07 -7.43
CA ALA A 195 24.49 39.31 -7.41
C ALA A 195 23.38 39.36 -6.34
N SER A 196 23.25 38.38 -5.45
CA SER A 196 22.25 38.41 -4.36
C SER A 196 22.91 38.71 -3.01
N ASN A 197 22.43 39.76 -2.33
CA ASN A 197 22.73 40.05 -0.92
C ASN A 197 22.21 38.90 -0.05
N TYR A 198 23.03 37.87 0.14
CA TYR A 198 22.75 36.71 0.98
C TYR A 198 22.88 37.10 2.45
N SER A 199 21.77 37.33 3.13
CA SER A 199 21.79 37.37 4.61
C SER A 199 21.18 36.13 5.24
N ASP A 200 20.29 35.39 4.55
CA ASP A 200 19.62 34.22 5.12
C ASP A 200 19.40 33.09 4.11
N PHE A 201 19.63 31.85 4.54
CA PHE A 201 19.33 30.64 3.78
C PHE A 201 17.83 30.53 3.48
N VAL A 202 17.48 30.30 2.21
CA VAL A 202 16.09 30.12 1.78
C VAL A 202 15.80 28.64 1.56
N MET A 203 14.81 28.11 2.29
CA MET A 203 14.39 26.72 2.15
C MET A 203 13.72 26.48 0.79
N VAL A 204 14.12 25.37 0.15
CA VAL A 204 13.55 24.88 -1.12
C VAL A 204 12.09 24.47 -0.96
N GLU A 205 11.35 24.33 -2.06
CA GLU A 205 9.95 23.92 -2.03
C GLU A 205 9.64 22.81 -3.05
N ASN A 206 8.39 22.34 -3.07
CA ASN A 206 7.87 21.40 -4.05
C ASN A 206 8.69 20.10 -4.19
N PHE A 207 8.90 19.40 -3.09
CA PHE A 207 9.57 18.11 -3.12
C PHE A 207 8.78 17.08 -3.94
N THR A 208 9.50 16.28 -4.74
CA THR A 208 8.95 15.13 -5.48
C THR A 208 9.82 13.90 -5.27
N LEU A 209 9.23 12.73 -5.05
CA LEU A 209 10.00 11.48 -4.91
C LEU A 209 10.23 10.74 -6.23
N GLY A 210 9.56 11.16 -7.32
CA GLY A 210 9.63 10.47 -8.61
C GLY A 210 9.05 9.04 -8.57
N LEU A 211 8.21 8.75 -7.57
CA LEU A 211 7.54 7.46 -7.38
C LEU A 211 6.04 7.63 -7.57
N PRO A 212 5.35 6.66 -8.20
CA PRO A 212 3.91 6.72 -8.38
C PRO A 212 3.19 6.68 -7.02
N GLY A 213 2.13 7.48 -6.89
CA GLY A 213 1.30 7.49 -5.69
C GLY A 213 1.81 8.35 -4.54
N TYR A 214 2.98 8.96 -4.64
CA TYR A 214 3.54 9.79 -3.58
C TYR A 214 3.32 11.28 -3.82
N THR A 215 2.90 11.97 -2.76
CA THR A 215 2.79 13.43 -2.72
C THR A 215 3.48 13.96 -1.47
N CYS A 216 4.36 14.94 -1.64
CA CYS A 216 5.09 15.55 -0.53
C CYS A 216 4.47 16.88 -0.11
N GLY A 217 4.38 17.10 1.19
CA GLY A 217 3.96 18.37 1.77
C GLY A 217 5.06 19.44 1.72
N GLN A 218 4.68 20.66 2.07
CA GLN A 218 5.63 21.77 2.22
C GLN A 218 6.59 21.51 3.38
N PRO A 219 7.87 21.89 3.26
CA PRO A 219 8.84 21.71 4.32
C PRO A 219 8.52 22.60 5.52
N PHE A 220 8.65 22.03 6.73
CA PHE A 220 8.48 22.75 7.98
C PHE A 220 9.72 22.60 8.86
N GLU A 221 10.07 23.66 9.58
CA GLU A 221 11.25 23.68 10.44
C GLU A 221 11.01 22.84 11.70
N VAL A 222 12.02 22.05 12.06
CA VAL A 222 12.00 21.19 13.26
C VAL A 222 13.24 21.49 14.11
N ARG A 223 13.30 20.88 15.30
CA ARG A 223 14.46 21.03 16.18
C ARG A 223 15.75 20.64 15.44
N PRO A 224 16.80 21.47 15.48
CA PRO A 224 18.06 21.18 14.80
C PRO A 224 18.65 19.82 15.19
N THR A 225 19.00 19.03 14.19
CA THR A 225 19.66 17.72 14.34
C THR A 225 20.98 17.84 15.09
N LYS A 226 21.26 16.87 15.97
CA LYS A 226 22.59 16.67 16.57
C LYS A 226 23.26 15.48 15.90
N ILE A 227 24.42 15.71 15.29
CA ILE A 227 25.20 14.70 14.58
C ILE A 227 26.34 14.25 15.51
N PRO A 228 26.53 12.95 15.74
CA PRO A 228 27.66 12.45 16.50
C PRO A 228 28.95 12.60 15.68
N VAL A 229 29.99 13.13 16.31
CA VAL A 229 31.35 13.31 15.76
C VAL A 229 32.34 12.58 16.67
N ASP A 230 33.55 12.30 16.18
CA ASP A 230 34.62 11.66 16.95
C ASP A 230 34.22 10.29 17.52
N GLY A 231 33.56 9.46 16.70
CA GLY A 231 33.09 8.13 17.10
C GLY A 231 31.98 8.17 18.17
N GLY A 232 31.25 9.29 18.29
CA GLY A 232 30.16 9.48 19.24
C GLY A 232 30.55 10.16 20.55
N ARG A 233 31.81 10.61 20.69
CA ARG A 233 32.28 11.33 21.89
C ARG A 233 31.82 12.78 21.93
N ARG A 234 31.61 13.40 20.76
CA ARG A 234 31.14 14.78 20.63
C ARG A 234 29.86 14.82 19.80
N TRP A 235 29.03 15.83 20.03
CA TRP A 235 27.86 16.12 19.21
C TRP A 235 28.00 17.50 18.61
N THR A 236 27.81 17.60 17.29
CA THR A 236 27.75 18.87 16.57
C THR A 236 26.30 19.12 16.18
N GLN A 237 25.79 20.29 16.53
CA GLN A 237 24.43 20.68 16.17
C GLN A 237 24.45 21.37 14.81
N VAL A 238 23.54 20.99 13.93
CA VAL A 238 23.34 21.66 12.64
C VAL A 238 22.71 23.04 12.85
N LEU A 239 22.83 23.95 11.88
CA LEU A 239 22.29 25.30 12.01
C LEU A 239 20.77 25.27 12.10
N ARG A 240 20.12 24.56 11.17
CA ARG A 240 18.66 24.38 11.08
C ARG A 240 18.32 23.06 10.40
N THR A 241 17.12 22.55 10.67
CA THR A 241 16.60 21.31 10.09
C THR A 241 15.16 21.52 9.63
N TRP A 242 14.84 21.07 8.42
CA TRP A 242 13.47 21.01 7.91
C TRP A 242 13.09 19.58 7.56
N ASN A 243 11.81 19.26 7.75
CA ASN A 243 11.21 18.02 7.29
C ASN A 243 10.17 18.31 6.21
N ALA A 244 10.19 17.54 5.13
CA ALA A 244 9.08 17.39 4.20
C ALA A 244 8.57 15.95 4.29
N VAL A 245 7.27 15.79 4.53
CA VAL A 245 6.65 14.47 4.69
C VAL A 245 5.92 14.12 3.40
N CYS A 246 6.20 12.94 2.86
CA CYS A 246 5.57 12.39 1.68
C CYS A 246 4.64 11.25 2.06
N GLY A 247 3.35 11.39 1.73
CA GLY A 247 2.32 10.38 1.92
C GLY A 247 2.09 9.57 0.66
N TYR A 248 1.67 8.32 0.82
CA TYR A 248 1.26 7.45 -0.28
C TYR A 248 -0.26 7.46 -0.43
N SER A 249 -0.75 7.55 -1.67
CA SER A 249 -2.15 7.41 -2.03
C SER A 249 -2.31 6.36 -3.13
N SER A 250 -3.11 5.33 -2.85
CA SER A 250 -3.41 4.27 -3.82
C SER A 250 -4.09 4.82 -5.08
N PHE A 251 -4.92 5.85 -4.93
CA PHE A 251 -5.59 6.51 -6.06
C PHE A 251 -4.61 7.18 -7.04
N LEU A 252 -3.50 7.69 -6.53
CA LEU A 252 -2.46 8.35 -7.33
C LEU A 252 -1.40 7.38 -7.89
N SER A 253 -1.35 6.14 -7.39
CA SER A 253 -0.30 5.17 -7.70
C SER A 253 -0.54 4.43 -9.02
N SER A 254 -1.72 3.85 -9.18
CA SER A 254 -2.13 3.16 -10.41
C SER A 254 -3.63 2.87 -10.34
N PRO A 255 -4.41 3.14 -11.39
CA PRO A 255 -5.81 2.75 -11.44
C PRO A 255 -6.00 1.24 -11.61
N SER A 256 -5.01 0.54 -12.19
CA SER A 256 -5.08 -0.91 -12.41
C SER A 256 -4.38 -1.69 -11.30
N PRO A 257 -4.99 -2.77 -10.77
CA PRO A 257 -4.32 -3.70 -9.87
C PRO A 257 -3.07 -4.32 -10.50
N LYS A 258 -2.13 -4.78 -9.66
CA LYS A 258 -0.87 -5.43 -10.12
C LYS A 258 -0.79 -6.92 -9.76
N CYS A 259 -1.73 -7.42 -8.97
CA CYS A 259 -1.77 -8.80 -8.54
C CYS A 259 -3.19 -9.33 -8.38
N CYS A 260 -3.33 -10.66 -8.47
CA CYS A 260 -4.58 -11.37 -8.23
C CYS A 260 -4.33 -12.60 -7.35
N VAL A 261 -5.40 -13.10 -6.74
CA VAL A 261 -5.36 -14.27 -5.85
C VAL A 261 -6.18 -15.40 -6.43
N SER A 262 -5.63 -16.62 -6.34
CA SER A 262 -6.32 -17.88 -6.62
C SER A 262 -6.28 -18.76 -5.37
N MET A 263 -7.29 -19.62 -5.21
CA MET A 263 -7.51 -20.36 -3.98
C MET A 263 -7.85 -21.82 -4.24
N SER A 264 -7.41 -22.70 -3.36
CA SER A 264 -7.79 -24.12 -3.40
C SER A 264 -7.72 -24.72 -2.00
N ALA A 265 -8.35 -25.89 -1.82
CA ALA A 265 -8.32 -26.61 -0.56
C ALA A 265 -8.31 -28.12 -0.78
N PHE A 266 -7.78 -28.88 0.17
CA PHE A 266 -7.79 -30.35 0.12
C PHE A 266 -9.19 -30.98 0.14
N TYR A 267 -10.21 -30.23 0.57
CA TYR A 267 -11.60 -30.69 0.71
C TYR A 267 -12.52 -30.28 -0.45
N ASP A 268 -12.03 -29.53 -1.44
CA ASP A 268 -12.78 -29.17 -2.66
C ASP A 268 -11.87 -29.47 -3.86
N SER A 269 -12.36 -30.21 -4.84
CA SER A 269 -11.59 -30.56 -6.05
C SER A 269 -11.43 -29.38 -7.01
N ARG A 270 -12.24 -28.33 -6.85
CA ARG A 270 -12.19 -27.14 -7.71
C ARG A 270 -11.12 -26.17 -7.23
N ILE A 271 -10.45 -25.55 -8.19
CA ILE A 271 -9.54 -24.44 -7.97
C ILE A 271 -10.30 -23.16 -8.33
N VAL A 272 -10.32 -22.21 -7.40
CA VAL A 272 -10.86 -20.88 -7.64
C VAL A 272 -9.74 -20.06 -8.25
N ASP A 273 -9.83 -19.84 -9.55
CA ASP A 273 -8.82 -19.07 -10.27
C ASP A 273 -8.89 -17.57 -9.95
N CYS A 274 -7.86 -16.84 -10.38
CA CYS A 274 -7.93 -15.38 -10.35
C CYS A 274 -9.12 -14.88 -11.17
N PRO A 275 -9.86 -13.86 -10.71
CA PRO A 275 -10.93 -13.26 -11.49
C PRO A 275 -10.44 -12.82 -12.88
N GLN A 276 -11.25 -13.10 -13.90
CA GLN A 276 -10.95 -12.70 -15.27
C GLN A 276 -10.79 -11.18 -15.36
N CYS A 277 -9.84 -10.74 -16.17
CA CYS A 277 -9.49 -9.34 -16.35
C CYS A 277 -9.13 -8.57 -15.06
N SER A 278 -8.58 -9.23 -14.04
CA SER A 278 -8.20 -8.57 -12.77
C SER A 278 -7.29 -7.34 -12.97
N CYS A 279 -6.31 -7.41 -13.87
CA CYS A 279 -5.38 -6.30 -14.12
C CYS A 279 -5.57 -5.62 -15.48
N ALA A 280 -6.00 -6.37 -16.50
CA ALA A 280 -6.39 -5.85 -17.81
C ALA A 280 -7.22 -6.90 -18.57
N CYS A 281 -8.07 -6.48 -19.52
CA CYS A 281 -8.70 -7.40 -20.47
C CYS A 281 -7.95 -7.41 -21.80
N GLN A 282 -7.75 -8.58 -22.40
CA GLN A 282 -7.24 -8.68 -23.77
C GLN A 282 -8.14 -7.93 -24.75
N GLY A 283 -7.53 -7.17 -25.66
CA GLY A 283 -8.25 -6.34 -26.64
C GLY A 283 -8.51 -4.89 -26.21
N GLN A 284 -8.14 -4.52 -24.98
CA GLN A 284 -8.17 -3.12 -24.53
C GLN A 284 -6.87 -2.37 -24.90
N PRO A 285 -6.92 -1.05 -25.12
CA PRO A 285 -5.71 -0.27 -25.33
C PRO A 285 -4.80 -0.35 -24.09
N GLY A 286 -3.54 -0.79 -24.28
CA GLY A 286 -2.56 -0.99 -23.20
C GLY A 286 -2.47 -2.43 -22.66
N SER A 287 -3.36 -3.35 -23.05
CA SER A 287 -3.38 -4.74 -22.56
C SER A 287 -2.55 -5.72 -23.42
N LYS A 288 -1.33 -5.35 -23.80
CA LYS A 288 -0.48 -6.23 -24.62
C LYS A 288 0.16 -7.31 -23.74
N CYS A 289 0.14 -8.56 -24.22
CA CYS A 289 0.81 -9.69 -23.58
C CYS A 289 1.54 -10.53 -24.62
N VAL A 290 2.47 -11.37 -24.16
CA VAL A 290 3.22 -12.29 -25.02
C VAL A 290 2.68 -13.69 -24.84
N GLN A 291 2.38 -14.38 -25.93
CA GLN A 291 1.91 -15.76 -25.88
C GLN A 291 3.02 -16.70 -25.36
N MET A 292 2.67 -17.84 -24.77
CA MET A 292 3.68 -18.78 -24.23
C MET A 292 4.68 -19.29 -25.27
N LYS A 293 4.26 -19.42 -26.53
CA LYS A 293 5.09 -19.93 -27.64
C LYS A 293 5.90 -18.86 -28.35
N GLU A 294 5.63 -17.59 -28.06
CA GLU A 294 6.34 -16.47 -28.69
C GLU A 294 7.60 -16.12 -27.91
N THR A 295 8.65 -15.81 -28.66
CA THR A 295 9.89 -15.26 -28.12
C THR A 295 9.63 -13.83 -27.64
N PRO A 296 9.89 -13.54 -26.36
CA PRO A 296 9.76 -12.18 -25.84
C PRO A 296 10.63 -11.19 -26.63
N PRO A 297 10.15 -9.97 -26.93
CA PRO A 297 10.94 -8.94 -27.61
C PRO A 297 12.00 -8.28 -26.69
N LEU A 298 12.65 -9.08 -25.83
CA LEU A 298 13.64 -8.62 -24.84
C LEU A 298 14.87 -7.97 -25.48
N LEU A 299 15.22 -8.34 -26.72
CA LEU A 299 16.40 -7.82 -27.42
C LEU A 299 16.19 -6.42 -28.03
N GLN A 300 14.95 -5.92 -28.08
CA GLN A 300 14.63 -4.62 -28.72
C GLN A 300 14.39 -3.50 -27.71
N GLN A 301 14.25 -3.80 -26.43
CA GLN A 301 14.09 -2.78 -25.40
C GLN A 301 15.47 -2.31 -24.93
N LYS A 302 15.83 -1.08 -25.33
CA LYS A 302 16.83 -0.29 -24.60
C LYS A 302 16.26 -0.08 -23.20
N HIS A 303 16.83 -0.76 -22.21
CA HIS A 303 16.42 -0.57 -20.83
C HIS A 303 17.33 0.52 -20.23
N ASP A 304 16.79 1.73 -20.04
CA ASP A 304 17.44 2.71 -19.18
C ASP A 304 17.37 2.16 -17.75
N PRO A 305 18.50 1.91 -17.07
CA PRO A 305 18.51 1.39 -15.70
C PRO A 305 17.80 2.33 -14.70
N ASN A 306 17.58 3.60 -15.09
CA ASN A 306 16.91 4.59 -14.27
C ASN A 306 15.40 4.68 -14.55
N GLU A 307 14.84 3.94 -15.51
CA GLU A 307 13.41 3.97 -15.82
C GLU A 307 12.74 2.61 -15.59
N GLU A 308 11.58 2.63 -14.95
CA GLU A 308 10.79 1.42 -14.79
C GLU A 308 10.18 1.03 -16.14
N PRO A 309 10.40 -0.20 -16.64
CA PRO A 309 9.85 -0.59 -17.92
C PRO A 309 8.34 -0.82 -17.77
N PRO A 310 7.51 -0.51 -18.79
CA PRO A 310 6.11 -0.88 -18.75
C PRO A 310 5.98 -2.40 -18.57
N PRO A 311 5.07 -2.86 -17.70
CA PRO A 311 4.95 -4.28 -17.41
C PRO A 311 4.52 -5.04 -18.67
N LEU A 312 5.28 -6.08 -19.03
CA LEU A 312 4.95 -7.01 -20.11
C LEU A 312 4.73 -8.40 -19.53
N VAL A 313 3.51 -8.91 -19.65
CA VAL A 313 3.10 -10.17 -19.03
C VAL A 313 2.89 -11.27 -20.06
N ARG A 314 2.98 -12.53 -19.62
CA ARG A 314 2.46 -13.66 -20.41
C ARG A 314 0.94 -13.59 -20.47
N CYS A 315 0.37 -13.95 -21.61
CA CYS A 315 -1.08 -13.95 -21.78
C CYS A 315 -1.74 -14.96 -20.83
N THR A 316 -2.61 -14.46 -19.97
CA THR A 316 -3.51 -15.22 -19.08
C THR A 316 -4.88 -14.54 -19.07
N ASP A 317 -5.90 -15.19 -18.50
CA ASP A 317 -7.24 -14.61 -18.42
C ASP A 317 -7.32 -13.41 -17.45
N HIS A 318 -6.43 -13.35 -16.45
CA HIS A 318 -6.40 -12.30 -15.44
C HIS A 318 -5.44 -11.14 -15.78
N MET A 319 -4.47 -11.38 -16.68
CA MET A 319 -3.47 -10.41 -17.17
C MET A 319 -2.63 -9.70 -16.09
N CYS A 320 -2.54 -10.27 -14.90
CA CYS A 320 -1.79 -9.69 -13.78
C CYS A 320 -0.31 -10.08 -13.81
N PRO A 321 0.61 -9.13 -13.56
CA PRO A 321 2.04 -9.42 -13.38
C PRO A 321 2.32 -10.44 -12.28
N ILE A 322 1.57 -10.41 -11.17
CA ILE A 322 1.74 -11.32 -10.05
C ILE A 322 0.46 -12.12 -9.82
N GLN A 323 0.62 -13.41 -9.61
CA GLN A 323 -0.45 -14.30 -9.16
C GLN A 323 -0.04 -14.95 -7.83
N ILE A 324 -0.91 -14.83 -6.83
CA ILE A 324 -0.72 -15.47 -5.54
C ILE A 324 -1.70 -16.64 -5.44
N HIS A 325 -1.20 -17.84 -5.16
CA HIS A 325 -2.01 -19.01 -4.94
C HIS A 325 -2.00 -19.40 -3.45
N TRP A 326 -3.18 -19.42 -2.84
CA TRP A 326 -3.40 -19.84 -1.46
C TRP A 326 -4.06 -21.22 -1.42
N HIS A 327 -3.31 -22.22 -0.96
CA HIS A 327 -3.77 -23.59 -0.89
C HIS A 327 -3.88 -24.08 0.55
N VAL A 328 -5.08 -24.45 0.99
CA VAL A 328 -5.28 -25.16 2.27
C VAL A 328 -4.92 -26.62 2.05
N LYS A 329 -3.72 -27.02 2.48
CA LYS A 329 -3.09 -28.29 2.10
C LYS A 329 -3.57 -29.46 2.95
N GLU A 330 -3.64 -29.28 4.26
CA GLU A 330 -3.96 -30.37 5.18
C GLU A 330 -4.44 -29.84 6.54
N SER A 331 -5.21 -30.66 7.25
CA SER A 331 -5.74 -30.37 8.58
C SER A 331 -5.39 -31.48 9.57
N TYR A 332 -4.56 -31.18 10.57
CA TYR A 332 -4.17 -32.08 11.65
C TYR A 332 -5.05 -31.88 12.89
N ARG A 333 -4.75 -32.57 14.01
CA ARG A 333 -5.52 -32.43 15.26
C ARG A 333 -5.43 -31.02 15.86
N GLN A 334 -4.22 -30.48 15.99
CA GLN A 334 -3.99 -29.20 16.67
C GLN A 334 -3.69 -28.03 15.72
N TYR A 335 -3.29 -28.33 14.49
CA TYR A 335 -2.84 -27.35 13.51
C TYR A 335 -3.39 -27.66 12.13
N TRP A 336 -3.32 -26.68 11.23
CA TRP A 336 -3.63 -26.83 9.82
C TRP A 336 -2.54 -26.15 9.00
N ARG A 337 -2.36 -26.64 7.77
CA ARG A 337 -1.24 -26.28 6.91
C ARG A 337 -1.74 -25.55 5.68
N VAL A 338 -1.11 -24.42 5.40
CA VAL A 338 -1.34 -23.63 4.20
C VAL A 338 -0.07 -23.63 3.37
N LYS A 339 -0.20 -23.79 2.06
CA LYS A 339 0.85 -23.55 1.09
C LYS A 339 0.53 -22.25 0.32
N MET A 340 1.49 -21.34 0.32
CA MET A 340 1.44 -20.10 -0.45
C MET A 340 2.42 -20.17 -1.62
N THR A 341 2.00 -19.75 -2.80
CA THR A 341 2.84 -19.70 -4.00
C THR A 341 2.68 -18.35 -4.67
N ILE A 342 3.77 -17.62 -4.85
CA ILE A 342 3.78 -16.35 -5.58
C ILE A 342 4.42 -16.63 -6.93
N ARG A 343 3.70 -16.34 -8.01
CA ARG A 343 4.16 -16.54 -9.39
C ARG A 343 4.26 -15.20 -10.10
N ASN A 344 5.38 -15.00 -10.78
CA ASN A 344 5.64 -13.85 -11.62
C ASN A 344 5.33 -14.19 -13.07
N TRP A 345 4.37 -13.47 -13.63
CA TRP A 345 3.97 -13.52 -15.03
C TRP A 345 4.60 -12.39 -15.86
N ASN A 346 5.28 -11.44 -15.23
CA ASN A 346 6.06 -10.40 -15.91
C ASN A 346 7.32 -11.03 -16.54
N ILE A 347 7.60 -10.69 -17.80
CA ILE A 347 8.68 -11.27 -18.59
C ILE A 347 9.96 -10.41 -18.52
N ILE A 348 9.83 -9.15 -18.13
CA ILE A 348 10.92 -8.18 -18.07
C ILE A 348 11.34 -7.92 -16.63
N LYS A 349 10.37 -7.78 -15.72
CA LYS A 349 10.60 -7.33 -14.35
C LYS A 349 10.87 -8.50 -13.40
N ASN A 350 11.98 -8.39 -12.68
CA ASN A 350 12.26 -9.15 -11.45
C ASN A 350 11.82 -8.33 -10.24
N TYR A 351 11.36 -9.01 -9.18
CA TYR A 351 11.00 -8.37 -7.91
C TYR A 351 12.04 -8.75 -6.85
N SER A 352 12.87 -7.79 -6.46
CA SER A 352 13.88 -7.96 -5.42
C SER A 352 13.33 -7.51 -4.07
N GLN A 353 13.67 -8.21 -2.99
CA GLN A 353 13.15 -7.91 -1.64
C GLN A 353 11.63 -7.89 -1.58
N TRP A 354 10.98 -8.69 -2.44
CA TRP A 354 9.54 -8.78 -2.50
C TRP A 354 8.95 -9.09 -1.12
N ASN A 355 7.74 -8.60 -0.89
CA ASN A 355 6.99 -8.92 0.29
C ASN A 355 5.50 -9.13 -0.02
N MET A 356 4.85 -9.85 0.88
CA MET A 356 3.43 -10.13 0.83
C MET A 356 2.83 -9.86 2.20
N VAL A 357 1.81 -9.01 2.27
CA VAL A 357 1.04 -8.77 3.48
C VAL A 357 -0.27 -9.52 3.38
N VAL A 358 -0.63 -10.27 4.42
CA VAL A 358 -1.84 -11.06 4.47
C VAL A 358 -2.66 -10.64 5.69
N LEU A 359 -3.93 -10.37 5.46
CA LEU A 359 -4.92 -10.19 6.51
C LEU A 359 -5.72 -11.48 6.65
N HIS A 360 -5.51 -12.21 7.76
CA HIS A 360 -6.24 -13.43 8.08
C HIS A 360 -6.35 -13.57 9.61
N PRO A 361 -7.56 -13.78 10.17
CA PRO A 361 -7.79 -13.81 11.63
C PRO A 361 -6.89 -14.77 12.41
N ASN A 362 -6.51 -15.90 11.80
CA ASN A 362 -5.66 -16.89 12.46
C ASN A 362 -4.14 -16.61 12.43
N LEU A 363 -3.68 -15.52 11.82
CA LEU A 363 -2.25 -15.17 11.82
C LEU A 363 -1.73 -14.82 13.22
N LYS A 364 -2.62 -14.44 14.13
CA LYS A 364 -2.32 -14.29 15.56
C LYS A 364 -1.80 -15.59 16.21
N ASN A 365 -2.14 -16.76 15.65
CA ASN A 365 -1.78 -18.08 16.17
C ASN A 365 -0.87 -18.86 15.20
N ILE A 366 0.03 -18.15 14.53
CA ILE A 366 1.02 -18.78 13.67
C ILE A 366 2.00 -19.58 14.52
N THR A 367 2.21 -20.85 14.14
CA THR A 367 3.14 -21.73 14.85
C THR A 367 4.50 -21.73 14.16
N THR A 368 4.51 -21.84 12.85
CA THR A 368 5.75 -21.94 12.07
C THR A 368 5.51 -21.46 10.65
N VAL A 369 6.49 -20.75 10.09
CA VAL A 369 6.57 -20.40 8.67
C VAL A 369 7.81 -21.04 8.09
N PHE A 370 7.66 -21.72 6.96
CA PHE A 370 8.75 -22.41 6.27
C PHE A 370 9.22 -21.57 5.07
N SER A 371 10.53 -21.53 4.83
CA SER A 371 11.13 -20.95 3.61
C SER A 371 10.91 -19.45 3.36
N PHE A 372 10.08 -18.75 4.13
CA PHE A 372 9.93 -17.29 4.14
C PHE A 372 10.22 -16.73 5.54
N SER A 373 10.63 -15.47 5.60
CA SER A 373 10.63 -14.69 6.83
C SER A 373 9.22 -14.17 7.12
N TYR A 374 8.90 -13.99 8.40
CA TYR A 374 7.59 -13.56 8.87
C TYR A 374 7.71 -12.55 10.01
N ALA A 375 6.85 -11.53 9.98
CA ALA A 375 6.61 -10.64 11.11
C ALA A 375 5.13 -10.26 11.18
N SER A 376 4.60 -10.17 12.40
CA SER A 376 3.27 -9.62 12.64
C SER A 376 3.32 -8.10 12.49
N LEU A 377 2.33 -7.49 11.83
CA LEU A 377 2.28 -6.04 11.63
C LEU A 377 1.51 -5.29 12.73
N ASN A 378 1.48 -5.85 13.95
CA ASN A 378 0.64 -5.36 15.03
C ASN A 378 1.17 -4.05 15.60
N ASP A 379 0.68 -2.91 15.11
CA ASP A 379 0.58 -1.73 15.98
C ASP A 379 -0.79 -1.07 15.79
N PHE A 380 -1.38 -0.67 16.92
CA PHE A 380 -2.62 0.10 17.09
C PHE A 380 -3.96 -0.66 17.02
N ARG A 381 -4.07 -1.84 16.39
CA ARG A 381 -5.29 -2.68 16.51
C ARG A 381 -5.10 -3.78 17.55
N THR A 382 -6.15 -4.01 18.34
CA THR A 382 -6.28 -5.13 19.29
C THR A 382 -6.40 -6.51 18.62
N THR A 383 -6.31 -6.58 17.29
CA THR A 383 -6.45 -7.82 16.51
C THR A 383 -5.17 -8.04 15.71
N ASN A 384 -4.42 -9.08 16.08
CA ASN A 384 -3.15 -9.49 15.48
C ASN A 384 -3.37 -10.27 14.16
N ASP A 385 -4.27 -9.78 13.33
CA ASP A 385 -4.81 -10.52 12.19
C ASP A 385 -4.02 -10.27 10.90
N SER A 386 -2.94 -9.47 10.97
CA SER A 386 -2.11 -9.09 9.83
C SER A 386 -0.67 -9.55 10.00
N GLY A 387 -0.16 -10.23 8.97
CA GLY A 387 1.21 -10.72 8.91
C GLY A 387 1.89 -10.38 7.60
N MET A 388 3.18 -10.07 7.68
CA MET A 388 4.05 -9.79 6.55
C MET A 388 4.99 -10.96 6.32
N PHE A 389 5.11 -11.38 5.07
CA PHE A 389 6.01 -12.42 4.59
C PHE A 389 6.98 -11.83 3.58
N TRP A 390 8.24 -12.25 3.60
CA TRP A 390 9.23 -11.85 2.60
C TRP A 390 10.29 -12.93 2.39
N GLY A 391 11.03 -12.80 1.29
CA GLY A 391 12.09 -13.74 0.95
C GLY A 391 13.30 -13.68 1.88
N ILE A 392 13.91 -14.83 2.12
CA ILE A 392 15.16 -14.98 2.87
C ILE A 392 16.31 -14.59 1.94
N LYS A 393 17.19 -13.71 2.46
CA LYS A 393 18.35 -13.18 1.74
C LYS A 393 19.21 -14.30 1.16
N TYR A 394 19.59 -14.18 -0.11
CA TYR A 394 20.40 -15.18 -0.85
C TYR A 394 19.73 -16.55 -1.05
N TYR A 395 18.43 -16.67 -0.79
CA TYR A 395 17.69 -17.91 -1.02
C TYR A 395 16.51 -17.69 -1.97
N ASN A 396 15.58 -16.83 -1.57
CA ASN A 396 14.39 -16.52 -2.36
C ASN A 396 13.95 -15.05 -2.19
N ASP A 397 14.88 -14.17 -1.85
CA ASP A 397 14.70 -12.71 -1.82
C ASP A 397 14.58 -12.08 -3.22
N MET A 398 14.72 -12.86 -4.28
CA MET A 398 14.48 -12.44 -5.65
C MET A 398 13.44 -13.33 -6.32
N LEU A 399 12.33 -12.73 -6.74
CA LEU A 399 11.32 -13.36 -7.56
C LEU A 399 11.62 -13.03 -9.03
N LEU A 400 12.19 -14.00 -9.73
CA LEU A 400 12.59 -13.86 -11.13
C LEU A 400 11.37 -13.70 -12.04
N GLN A 401 11.61 -13.17 -13.23
CA GLN A 401 10.66 -13.08 -14.33
C GLN A 401 10.05 -14.43 -14.72
N SER A 402 8.98 -14.38 -15.49
CA SER A 402 8.20 -15.52 -15.93
C SER A 402 9.06 -16.59 -16.61
N GLY A 403 8.94 -17.82 -16.13
CA GLY A 403 9.74 -18.98 -16.56
C GLY A 403 9.86 -20.03 -15.46
N ASN A 404 10.81 -20.95 -15.62
CA ASN A 404 10.98 -22.08 -14.69
C ASN A 404 11.34 -21.63 -13.25
N GLY A 405 12.01 -20.47 -13.10
CA GLY A 405 12.33 -19.85 -11.81
C GLY A 405 11.39 -18.73 -11.38
N GLY A 406 10.32 -18.46 -12.13
CA GLY A 406 9.40 -17.34 -11.90
C GLY A 406 8.36 -17.58 -10.80
N ASN A 407 8.69 -18.36 -9.77
CA ASN A 407 7.82 -18.54 -8.62
C ASN A 407 8.61 -18.80 -7.33
N VAL A 408 8.02 -18.39 -6.21
CA VAL A 408 8.48 -18.71 -4.86
C VAL A 408 7.35 -19.35 -4.06
N GLN A 409 7.69 -20.29 -3.19
CA GLN A 409 6.71 -21.07 -2.43
C GLN A 409 7.12 -21.17 -0.97
N SER A 410 6.12 -21.20 -0.11
CA SER A 410 6.26 -21.38 1.33
C SER A 410 5.08 -22.15 1.86
N GLU A 411 5.27 -22.72 3.05
CA GLU A 411 4.19 -23.30 3.83
C GLU A 411 4.16 -22.66 5.21
N MET A 412 3.01 -22.68 5.85
CA MET A 412 2.88 -22.29 7.24
C MET A 412 1.95 -23.23 8.00
N LEU A 413 2.22 -23.36 9.31
CA LEU A 413 1.37 -24.03 10.27
C LEU A 413 0.66 -23.00 11.13
N LEU A 414 -0.65 -23.16 11.22
CA LEU A 414 -1.52 -22.31 12.01
C LEU A 414 -2.21 -23.18 13.06
N ALA A 415 -2.15 -22.77 14.33
CA ALA A 415 -2.83 -23.49 15.39
C ALA A 415 -4.35 -23.33 15.27
N LYS A 416 -5.11 -24.34 15.69
CA LYS A 416 -6.57 -24.30 15.71
C LYS A 416 -7.07 -23.68 17.01
N GLU A 417 -7.96 -22.70 16.89
CA GLU A 417 -8.67 -22.14 18.03
C GLU A 417 -9.85 -23.04 18.45
N PRO A 418 -10.34 -22.94 19.71
CA PRO A 418 -11.60 -23.56 20.10
C PRO A 418 -12.73 -23.13 19.16
N GLY A 419 -13.49 -24.09 18.62
CA GLY A 419 -14.56 -23.81 17.66
C GLY A 419 -14.09 -23.59 16.21
N PHE A 420 -12.82 -23.86 15.90
CA PHE A 420 -12.28 -23.83 14.54
C PHE A 420 -13.12 -24.70 13.58
N SER A 421 -13.49 -24.11 12.44
CA SER A 421 -14.15 -24.78 11.32
C SER A 421 -13.67 -24.21 10.00
N PHE A 422 -13.62 -25.04 8.97
CA PHE A 422 -13.39 -24.59 7.59
C PHE A 422 -14.65 -24.00 6.92
N GLY A 423 -15.79 -23.99 7.63
CA GLY A 423 -17.05 -23.45 7.12
C GLY A 423 -16.96 -21.96 6.77
N GLY A 424 -17.75 -21.53 5.78
CA GLY A 424 -17.88 -20.12 5.40
C GLY A 424 -16.60 -19.48 4.85
N GLY A 425 -15.67 -20.26 4.32
CA GLY A 425 -14.43 -19.75 3.74
C GLY A 425 -13.41 -19.24 4.77
N TRP A 426 -13.55 -19.62 6.04
CA TRP A 426 -12.73 -19.09 7.14
C TRP A 426 -11.23 -19.29 6.97
N ALA A 427 -10.80 -20.35 6.27
CA ALA A 427 -9.38 -20.67 6.06
C ALA A 427 -8.71 -19.83 4.95
N PHE A 428 -9.45 -18.92 4.33
CA PHE A 428 -8.96 -18.06 3.26
C PHE A 428 -8.75 -16.63 3.77
N PRO A 429 -7.72 -15.94 3.27
CA PRO A 429 -7.41 -14.59 3.71
C PRO A 429 -8.50 -13.63 3.26
N ARG A 430 -8.68 -12.57 4.06
CA ARG A 430 -9.63 -11.49 3.77
C ARG A 430 -9.04 -10.49 2.77
N ARG A 431 -7.72 -10.31 2.81
CA ARG A 431 -6.97 -9.39 1.94
C ARG A 431 -5.53 -9.89 1.78
N ILE A 432 -4.98 -9.72 0.60
CA ILE A 432 -3.56 -9.92 0.31
C ILE A 432 -3.03 -8.69 -0.42
N MET A 433 -1.81 -8.26 -0.09
CA MET A 433 -1.08 -7.22 -0.79
C MET A 433 0.30 -7.74 -1.18
N PHE A 434 0.81 -7.33 -2.34
CA PHE A 434 2.14 -7.65 -2.81
C PHE A 434 2.95 -6.38 -3.04
N ASN A 435 4.11 -6.23 -2.40
CA ASN A 435 4.90 -4.99 -2.39
C ASN A 435 4.07 -3.73 -2.03
N GLY A 436 3.01 -3.92 -1.24
CA GLY A 436 2.06 -2.87 -0.88
C GLY A 436 0.93 -2.61 -1.89
N ASP A 437 0.90 -3.26 -3.04
CA ASP A 437 -0.25 -3.15 -3.96
C ASP A 437 -1.33 -4.17 -3.56
N GLU A 438 -2.59 -3.73 -3.47
CA GLU A 438 -3.72 -4.61 -3.12
C GLU A 438 -4.04 -5.57 -4.26
N CYS A 439 -4.17 -6.86 -3.95
CA CYS A 439 -4.48 -7.88 -4.94
C CYS A 439 -5.98 -8.10 -5.07
N VAL A 440 -6.42 -8.38 -6.29
CA VAL A 440 -7.82 -8.74 -6.55
C VAL A 440 -8.11 -10.12 -5.97
N MET A 441 -9.04 -10.17 -5.04
CA MET A 441 -9.52 -11.40 -4.39
C MET A 441 -10.70 -11.98 -5.18
N PRO A 442 -10.86 -13.32 -5.25
CA PRO A 442 -12.11 -13.94 -5.71
C PRO A 442 -13.30 -13.52 -4.83
N GLN A 443 -14.51 -13.66 -5.36
CA GLN A 443 -15.71 -13.40 -4.56
C GLN A 443 -15.82 -14.45 -3.43
N PRO A 444 -16.24 -14.08 -2.22
CA PRO A 444 -16.38 -15.01 -1.10
C PRO A 444 -17.31 -16.19 -1.41
N ASP A 445 -18.29 -15.99 -2.30
CA ASP A 445 -19.20 -17.05 -2.73
C ASP A 445 -18.50 -18.17 -3.52
N ASP A 446 -17.42 -17.84 -4.23
CA ASP A 446 -16.68 -18.80 -5.05
C ASP A 446 -15.69 -19.62 -4.22
N TYR A 447 -15.42 -19.24 -2.96
CA TYR A 447 -14.40 -19.87 -2.13
C TYR A 447 -14.63 -21.39 -2.02
N PRO A 448 -13.56 -22.20 -1.96
CA PRO A 448 -13.68 -23.64 -1.76
C PRO A 448 -14.57 -23.98 -0.57
N ARG A 449 -15.60 -24.80 -0.78
CA ARG A 449 -16.60 -25.12 0.25
C ARG A 449 -16.40 -26.55 0.73
N LEU A 450 -16.68 -26.77 2.00
CA LEU A 450 -16.79 -28.14 2.51
C LEU A 450 -17.89 -28.88 1.72
N PRO A 451 -17.70 -30.17 1.41
CA PRO A 451 -18.75 -30.97 0.78
C PRO A 451 -20.02 -30.85 1.61
N ASN A 452 -21.14 -30.51 0.98
CA ASN A 452 -22.43 -30.53 1.66
C ASN A 452 -22.64 -31.93 2.23
N ALA A 453 -22.72 -32.05 3.55
CA ALA A 453 -23.13 -33.28 4.22
C ALA A 453 -24.64 -33.49 4.00
N SER A 454 -25.02 -33.76 2.76
CA SER A 454 -26.34 -34.29 2.42
C SER A 454 -26.18 -35.17 1.17
N PRO A 455 -26.10 -36.50 1.33
CA PRO A 455 -26.71 -37.33 0.33
C PRO A 455 -28.19 -36.97 0.40
N LEU A 456 -28.72 -36.27 -0.61
CA LEU A 456 -30.15 -36.36 -0.88
C LEU A 456 -30.45 -37.86 -0.91
N PRO A 457 -31.31 -38.40 -0.01
CA PRO A 457 -31.67 -39.79 -0.14
C PRO A 457 -32.26 -39.94 -1.54
N PHE A 458 -31.70 -40.86 -2.32
CA PHE A 458 -32.34 -41.34 -3.54
C PHE A 458 -33.71 -41.86 -3.12
N VAL A 459 -34.72 -40.99 -3.18
CA VAL A 459 -36.11 -41.38 -3.05
C VAL A 459 -36.39 -42.16 -4.33
N TYR A 460 -36.28 -43.49 -4.24
CA TYR A 460 -36.87 -44.36 -5.25
C TYR A 460 -38.33 -43.91 -5.42
N PRO A 461 -38.79 -43.57 -6.64
CA PRO A 461 -40.19 -43.27 -6.84
C PRO A 461 -40.96 -44.54 -6.50
N PHE A 462 -41.66 -44.53 -5.37
CA PHE A 462 -42.70 -45.51 -5.08
C PHE A 462 -43.63 -45.58 -6.30
N PRO A 463 -43.95 -46.76 -6.83
CA PRO A 463 -44.76 -46.86 -8.04
C PRO A 463 -46.20 -46.49 -7.69
N LEU A 464 -46.58 -45.24 -7.99
CA LEU A 464 -47.97 -44.75 -8.03
C LEU A 464 -48.88 -45.55 -8.99
N SER A 465 -48.30 -46.46 -9.78
CA SER A 465 -48.99 -47.40 -10.66
C SER A 465 -49.95 -48.36 -9.93
N LEU A 466 -49.67 -48.75 -8.68
CA LEU A 466 -50.53 -49.69 -7.95
C LEU A 466 -51.81 -49.05 -7.36
N VAL A 467 -51.83 -47.73 -7.17
CA VAL A 467 -53.00 -47.02 -6.62
C VAL A 467 -53.99 -46.62 -7.73
N PHE A 468 -53.51 -46.43 -8.97
CA PHE A 468 -54.39 -46.15 -10.10
C PHE A 468 -55.16 -47.40 -10.60
N SER A 469 -54.57 -48.59 -10.48
CA SER A 469 -55.21 -49.85 -10.91
C SER A 469 -56.37 -50.25 -9.99
N THR A 470 -56.27 -50.02 -8.68
CA THR A 470 -57.34 -50.32 -7.72
C THR A 470 -58.52 -49.34 -7.82
N PHE A 471 -58.25 -48.07 -8.18
CA PHE A 471 -59.31 -47.09 -8.41
C PHE A 471 -60.08 -47.31 -9.72
N LEU A 472 -59.40 -47.81 -10.77
CA LEU A 472 -60.06 -48.20 -12.02
C LEU A 472 -60.91 -49.47 -11.86
N PHE A 473 -60.46 -50.45 -11.07
CA PHE A 473 -61.26 -51.65 -10.79
C PHE A 473 -62.54 -51.36 -9.98
N LEU A 474 -62.54 -50.34 -9.13
CA LEU A 474 -63.73 -49.92 -8.36
C LEU A 474 -64.76 -49.12 -9.18
N LEU A 475 -64.35 -48.51 -10.30
CA LEU A 475 -65.25 -47.78 -11.20
C LEU A 475 -65.97 -48.70 -12.21
N PHE A 476 -65.56 -49.95 -12.37
CA PHE A 476 -66.21 -50.93 -13.26
C PHE A 476 -67.27 -51.81 -12.56
N PHE A 477 -67.43 -51.70 -11.24
CA PHE A 477 -68.39 -52.49 -10.45
C PHE A 477 -69.37 -51.63 -9.62
N CYS A 478 -69.73 -50.45 -10.12
CA CYS A 478 -70.85 -49.67 -9.60
C CYS A 478 -71.86 -49.38 -10.71
#